data_AF-A0A6H5IX56-F1
#
_entry.id   AF-A0A6H5IX56-F1
#
_cell.length_a   1.000
_cell.length_b   1.000
_cell.length_c   1.000
_cell.angle_alpha   90.00
_cell.angle_beta   90.00
_cell.angle_gamma   90.00
#
_symmetry.space_group_name_H-M   'P 1'
#
loop_
_entity.id
_entity.type
_entity.pdbx_description
1 polymer ?
#
loop_
_entity_poly.entity_id
_entity_poly.type
_entity_poly.pdbx_seq_one_letter_code
_entity_poly.pdbx_strand_id
1 'polypeptide(L)'
;HFREGEMVMLLKEPRMNKFSEEYTGPYEIKRVDHNEKSVILLRNGAERKAHIDKIKRAYAQKPTQPVQNDINEDEHDGIKLRDYKE
;
A
#
# COMPACT_ATOMS: atom_id res chain seq x y z
N HIS A 1 -0.03 -8.21 13.46
CA HIS A 1 1.21 -8.45 14.23
C HIS A 1 2.34 -8.71 13.25
N PHE A 2 3.35 -7.83 13.24
CA PHE A 2 4.58 -8.00 12.47
C PHE A 2 5.59 -8.83 13.27
N ARG A 3 6.55 -9.46 12.58
CA ARG A 3 7.59 -10.31 13.21
C ARG A 3 8.96 -9.98 12.63
N GLU A 4 10.01 -10.24 13.40
CA GLU A 4 11.40 -10.16 12.93
C GLU A 4 11.62 -11.14 11.77
N GLY A 5 12.39 -10.71 10.76
CA GLY A 5 12.62 -11.46 9.52
C GLY A 5 11.52 -11.34 8.45
N GLU A 6 10.39 -10.68 8.74
CA GLU A 6 9.36 -10.44 7.71
C GLU A 6 9.79 -9.34 6.73
N MET A 7 9.45 -9.53 5.44
CA MET A 7 9.63 -8.51 4.42
C MET A 7 8.42 -7.58 4.32
N VAL A 8 8.68 -6.28 4.35
CA VAL A 8 7.67 -5.22 4.31
C VAL A 8 8.05 -4.12 3.33
N MET A 9 7.05 -3.37 2.88
CA MET A 9 7.22 -2.15 2.11
C MET A 9 6.92 -0.95 2.99
N LEU A 10 7.76 0.08 2.90
CA LEU A 10 7.64 1.33 3.64
C LEU A 10 6.97 2.40 2.79
N LEU A 11 5.89 2.98 3.29
CA LEU A 11 5.22 4.12 2.68
C LEU A 11 6.16 5.33 2.69
N LYS A 12 6.37 5.93 1.52
CA LYS A 12 7.13 7.16 1.37
C LYS A 12 6.32 8.33 1.91
N GLU A 13 6.99 9.27 2.56
CA GLU A 13 6.32 10.46 3.06
C GLU A 13 5.70 11.25 1.90
N PRO A 14 4.44 11.70 2.04
CA PRO A 14 3.81 12.52 1.03
C PRO A 14 4.61 13.81 0.88
N ARG A 15 5.07 14.08 -0.35
CA ARG A 15 5.65 15.37 -0.69
C ARG A 15 4.52 16.31 -1.06
N MET A 16 4.63 17.57 -0.65
CA MET A 16 3.68 18.64 -0.98
C MET A 16 3.31 18.57 -2.47
N ASN A 17 2.02 18.43 -2.77
CA ASN A 17 1.42 18.24 -4.10
C ASN A 17 1.52 16.85 -4.79
N LYS A 18 1.89 15.77 -4.09
CA LYS A 18 1.74 14.40 -4.61
C LYS A 18 0.97 13.50 -3.64
N PHE A 19 -0.25 13.12 -4.02
CA PHE A 19 -1.12 12.20 -3.27
C PHE A 19 -0.90 10.72 -3.62
N SER A 20 0.21 10.37 -4.27
CA SER A 20 0.49 8.96 -4.55
C SER A 20 1.06 8.28 -3.31
N GLU A 21 0.36 7.28 -2.79
CA GLU A 21 0.88 6.32 -1.81
C GLU A 21 2.01 5.49 -2.44
N GLU A 22 3.19 6.07 -2.57
CA GLU A 22 4.36 5.40 -3.11
C GLU A 22 5.02 4.55 -2.02
N TYR A 23 5.13 3.25 -2.27
CA TYR A 23 5.81 2.31 -1.38
C TYR A 23 7.24 2.07 -1.85
N THR A 24 8.15 1.96 -0.89
CA THR A 24 9.56 1.64 -1.10
C THR A 24 9.87 0.29 -0.45
N GLY A 25 10.78 -0.50 -1.01
CA GLY A 25 11.16 -1.79 -0.44
C GLY A 25 11.58 -2.82 -1.49
N PRO A 26 11.67 -4.11 -1.12
CA PRO A 26 11.37 -4.67 0.22
C PRO A 26 12.41 -4.30 1.28
N TYR A 27 11.96 -4.24 2.54
CA TYR A 27 12.75 -4.07 3.74
C TYR A 27 12.54 -5.27 4.66
N GLU A 28 13.58 -5.74 5.35
CA GLU A 28 13.47 -6.77 6.37
C GLU A 28 13.22 -6.15 7.74
N ILE A 29 12.28 -6.68 8.51
CA ILE A 29 12.07 -6.26 9.90
C ILE A 29 13.19 -6.86 10.76
N LYS A 30 14.07 -6.01 11.27
CA LYS A 30 15.13 -6.42 12.19
C LYS A 30 14.65 -6.47 13.63
N ARG A 31 13.78 -5.53 14.05
CA ARG A 31 13.17 -5.47 15.40
C ARG A 31 11.80 -4.82 15.35
N VAL A 32 10.92 -5.23 16.27
CA VAL A 32 9.60 -4.63 16.48
C VAL A 32 9.53 -4.07 17.90
N ASP A 33 9.23 -2.78 18.03
CA ASP A 33 8.91 -2.15 19.30
C ASP A 33 7.40 -1.94 19.40
N HIS A 34 6.76 -2.81 20.18
CA HIS A 34 5.31 -2.77 20.37
C HIS A 34 4.84 -1.62 21.27
N ASN A 35 5.72 -1.07 22.12
CA ASN A 35 5.39 0.02 23.02
C ASN A 35 5.29 1.35 22.25
N GLU A 36 6.29 1.64 21.42
CA GLU A 36 6.35 2.82 20.56
C GLU A 36 5.61 2.64 19.22
N LYS A 37 4.99 1.47 18.98
CA LYS A 37 4.38 1.10 17.70
C LYS A 37 5.31 1.35 16.51
N SER A 38 6.58 1.00 16.67
CA SER A 38 7.62 1.24 15.67
C SER A 38 8.37 -0.04 15.30
N VAL A 39 9.01 -0.03 14.14
CA VAL A 39 9.83 -1.14 13.64
C VAL A 39 11.18 -0.61 13.17
N ILE A 40 12.21 -1.42 13.33
CA ILE A 40 13.51 -1.21 12.72
C ILE A 40 13.56 -2.06 11.45
N LEU A 41 13.70 -1.39 10.32
CA LEU A 41 13.78 -1.95 8.99
C LEU A 41 15.25 -1.99 8.53
N LEU A 42 15.64 -3.05 7.84
CA LEU A 42 16.96 -3.22 7.25
C LEU A 42 16.84 -3.36 5.73
N ARG A 43 17.67 -2.64 4.99
CA ARG A 43 17.83 -2.81 3.54
C ARG A 43 19.27 -2.49 3.14
N ASN A 44 19.94 -3.43 2.49
CA ASN A 44 21.35 -3.29 2.05
C ASN A 44 22.30 -2.81 3.17
N GLY A 45 22.11 -3.27 4.40
CA GLY A 45 22.92 -2.87 5.55
C GLY A 45 22.55 -1.53 6.20
N ALA A 46 21.60 -0.77 5.63
CA ALA A 46 21.09 0.46 6.24
C ALA A 46 19.87 0.18 7.12
N GLU A 47 19.91 0.67 8.36
CA GLU A 47 18.81 0.57 9.33
C GLU A 47 17.92 1.82 9.27
N ARG A 48 16.60 1.62 9.38
CA ARG A 48 15.62 2.69 9.36
C ARG A 48 14.49 2.44 10.36
N LYS A 49 14.21 3.39 11.23
CA LYS A 49 13.04 3.35 12.12
C LYS A 49 11.81 3.84 11.35
N ALA A 50 10.70 3.09 11.42
CA ALA A 50 9.42 3.48 10.84
C ALA A 50 8.27 3.14 11.79
N HIS A 51 7.17 3.88 11.71
CA HIS A 51 5.95 3.53 12.44
C HIS A 51 5.24 2.35 11.77
N ILE A 52 4.60 1.47 12.56
CA ILE A 52 3.93 0.26 12.06
C ILE A 52 2.84 0.59 11.02
N ASP A 53 2.16 1.73 11.18
CA ASP A 53 1.13 2.22 10.24
C ASP A 53 1.70 2.60 8.85
N LYS A 54 3.00 2.93 8.79
CA LYS A 54 3.67 3.31 7.55
C LYS A 54 4.25 2.12 6.80
N ILE A 55 4.05 0.89 7.28
CA ILE A 55 4.54 -0.31 6.61
C ILE A 55 3.38 -1.23 6.19
N LYS A 56 3.53 -1.85 5.02
CA LYS A 56 2.62 -2.88 4.52
C LYS A 56 3.41 -4.17 4.33
N ARG A 57 2.82 -5.33 4.63
CA ARG A 57 3.47 -6.62 4.31
C ARG A 57 3.75 -6.68 2.81
N ALA A 58 4.95 -7.10 2.45
CA ALA A 58 5.26 -7.42 1.07
C ALA A 58 4.54 -8.74 0.75
N TYR A 59 3.27 -8.65 0.37
CA TYR A 59 2.61 -9.81 -0.22
C TYR A 59 3.34 -10.11 -1.52
N ALA A 60 3.78 -11.36 -1.71
CA ALA A 60 4.17 -11.85 -3.02
C ALA A 60 3.05 -11.43 -3.97
N GLN A 61 3.38 -10.54 -4.90
CA GLN A 61 2.42 -9.92 -5.79
C GLN A 61 1.60 -11.03 -6.44
N LYS A 62 0.33 -11.18 -6.07
CA LYS A 62 -0.64 -11.55 -7.10
C LYS A 62 -0.51 -10.42 -8.13
N PRO A 63 -0.29 -10.71 -9.41
CA PRO A 63 -0.05 -9.68 -10.41
C PRO A 63 -1.16 -8.63 -10.29
N THR A 64 -0.82 -7.47 -9.75
CA THR A 64 -1.81 -6.42 -9.53
C THR A 64 -2.14 -5.88 -10.90
N GLN A 65 -3.40 -6.08 -11.27
CA GLN A 65 -4.05 -5.55 -12.45
C GLN A 65 -3.72 -4.05 -12.60
N PRO A 66 -3.61 -3.54 -13.85
CA PRO A 66 -3.26 -2.15 -14.10
C PRO A 66 -4.17 -1.20 -13.32
N VAL A 67 -3.56 -0.17 -12.75
CA VAL A 67 -4.21 1.01 -12.15
C VAL A 67 -5.49 1.36 -12.91
N GLN A 68 -6.65 1.14 -12.28
CA GLN A 68 -7.86 1.84 -12.65
C GLN A 68 -7.70 3.26 -12.12
N ASN A 69 -7.38 4.19 -13.01
CA ASN A 69 -7.67 5.59 -12.79
C ASN A 69 -9.20 5.69 -12.69
N ASP A 70 -9.72 6.03 -11.53
CA ASP A 70 -11.10 6.52 -11.37
C ASP A 70 -11.26 7.80 -12.20
N ILE A 71 -11.67 7.62 -13.46
CA ILE A 71 -12.31 8.67 -14.23
C ILE A 71 -13.63 8.94 -13.48
N ASN A 72 -13.69 10.08 -12.79
CA ASN A 72 -14.95 10.61 -12.31
C ASN A 72 -15.71 11.11 -13.55
N GLU A 73 -16.47 10.23 -14.19
CA GLU A 73 -17.57 10.64 -15.06
C GLU A 73 -18.84 10.68 -14.19
N ASP A 74 -19.10 11.90 -13.73
CA ASP A 74 -20.42 12.39 -13.34
C ASP A 74 -21.35 12.18 -14.55
N GLU A 75 -22.35 11.29 -14.45
CA GLU A 75 -23.64 11.36 -15.17
C GLU A 75 -24.57 10.21 -14.72
N HIS A 76 -25.54 10.61 -13.90
CA HIS A 76 -26.97 10.29 -13.98
C HIS A 76 -27.48 8.90 -14.41
N ASP A 77 -28.30 8.36 -13.50
CA ASP A 77 -29.58 7.67 -13.74
C ASP A 77 -29.59 6.18 -14.17
N GLY A 78 -30.04 5.35 -13.23
CA GLY A 78 -31.22 4.51 -13.47
C GLY A 78 -31.10 3.37 -14.47
N ILE A 79 -30.82 2.17 -13.95
CA ILE A 79 -31.11 0.91 -14.66
C ILE A 79 -32.61 0.82 -14.96
N LYS A 80 -33.01 0.77 -16.24
CA LYS A 80 -34.25 0.11 -16.68
C LYS A 80 -34.02 -0.76 -17.91
N LEU A 81 -33.96 -2.05 -17.63
CA LEU A 81 -33.97 -3.18 -18.54
C LEU A 81 -35.42 -3.53 -18.92
N ARG A 82 -35.86 -3.32 -20.18
CA ARG A 82 -36.98 -3.97 -20.95
C ARG A 82 -36.84 -3.51 -22.40
N ASP A 83 -36.95 -4.26 -23.49
CA ASP A 83 -37.31 -5.65 -23.80
C ASP A 83 -36.78 -5.92 -25.24
N TYR A 84 -36.50 -7.18 -25.58
CA TYR A 84 -36.19 -7.63 -26.94
C TYR A 84 -37.50 -7.83 -27.76
N LYS A 85 -37.38 -7.88 -29.10
CA LYS A 85 -38.37 -8.08 -30.20
C LYS A 85 -39.00 -6.80 -30.76
N GLU A 86 -39.15 -6.61 -32.07
CA GLU A 86 -38.96 -7.41 -33.30
C GLU A 86 -38.64 -6.45 -34.46
#